data_AF-A0A815CU30-F1
#
_entry.id   AF-A0A815CU30-F1
#
_cell.length_a   1.000
_cell.length_b   1.000
_cell.length_c   1.000
_cell.angle_alpha   90.00
_cell.angle_beta   90.00
_cell.angle_gamma   90.00
#
_symmetry.space_group_name_H-M   'P 1'
#
loop_
_entity.id
_entity.type
_entity.pdbx_description
1 polymer ?
#
loop_
_entity_poly.entity_id
_entity_poly.type
_entity_poly.pdbx_seq_one_letter_code
_entity_poly.pdbx_strand_id
1 'polypeptide(L)'
;MNFRQLAKGHKFGPTIKVPVDTVILGRSGDKGGNVNLGLFVHEADEYEWFRSYFTRERLQQLIGDDWKKSYFIERVEMPHIYAIHYVVYGILGRGVSSSIILDNLGKGFADYIRSKYIDIPEKFVRRYDGKTYDN
;
A
#
# COMPACT_ATOMS: atom_id res chain seq x y z
N MET A 1 3.50 -7.43 25.67
CA MET A 1 4.35 -8.16 24.70
C MET A 1 5.37 -7.19 24.13
N ASN A 2 6.64 -7.57 24.15
CA ASN A 2 7.79 -6.67 24.07
C ASN A 2 8.22 -6.43 22.59
N PHE A 3 8.19 -5.19 22.11
CA PHE A 3 8.48 -4.79 20.72
C PHE A 3 9.97 -4.56 20.43
N ARG A 4 10.86 -5.34 21.04
CA ARG A 4 12.32 -5.21 20.85
C ARG A 4 12.93 -6.49 20.33
N GLN A 5 12.77 -6.76 19.02
CA GLN A 5 13.67 -7.57 18.19
C GLN A 5 13.13 -7.76 16.77
N LEU A 6 13.34 -6.79 15.88
CA LEU A 6 13.36 -7.05 14.43
C LEU A 6 14.40 -6.13 13.76
N ALA A 7 15.63 -6.13 14.26
CA ALA A 7 16.78 -5.85 13.42
C ALA A 7 17.19 -7.17 12.73
N LYS A 8 16.33 -7.71 11.85
CA LYS A 8 16.71 -8.80 10.96
C LYS A 8 17.35 -8.15 9.75
N GLY A 9 18.62 -8.43 9.49
CA GLY A 9 19.30 -8.00 8.28
C GLY A 9 18.46 -8.36 7.06
N HIS A 10 17.78 -7.35 6.50
CA HIS A 10 16.90 -7.54 5.37
C HIS A 10 17.77 -7.72 4.13
N LYS A 11 17.36 -8.62 3.23
CA LYS A 11 17.92 -8.78 1.87
C LYS A 11 18.18 -7.44 1.15
N PHE A 12 17.50 -6.38 1.56
CA PHE A 12 17.53 -5.05 0.97
C PHE A 12 18.33 -4.00 1.77
N GLY A 13 19.02 -4.38 2.86
CA GLY A 13 19.86 -3.50 3.67
C GLY A 13 19.14 -2.85 4.87
N PRO A 14 19.73 -1.81 5.48
CA PRO A 14 19.11 -1.08 6.60
C PRO A 14 17.82 -0.38 6.17
N THR A 15 16.91 -0.20 7.12
CA THR A 15 15.60 0.43 6.89
C THR A 15 15.43 1.70 7.72
N ILE A 16 14.65 2.64 7.20
CA ILE A 16 14.20 3.85 7.89
C ILE A 16 12.67 3.91 7.90
N LYS A 17 12.08 4.41 8.98
CA LYS A 17 10.64 4.56 9.12
C LYS A 17 10.17 5.86 8.46
N VAL A 18 9.49 5.76 7.33
CA VAL A 18 8.97 6.88 6.54
C VAL A 18 7.56 6.55 6.01
N PRO A 19 6.78 7.53 5.54
CA PRO A 19 5.51 7.23 4.89
C PRO A 19 5.67 6.36 3.64
N VAL A 20 4.64 5.59 3.30
CA VAL A 20 4.60 4.75 2.09
C VAL A 20 4.75 5.60 0.82
N ASP A 21 4.19 6.81 0.79
CA ASP A 21 4.25 7.74 -0.35
C ASP A 21 5.66 8.16 -0.79
N THR A 22 6.67 7.95 0.07
CA THR A 22 8.06 8.36 -0.16
C THR A 22 8.70 7.59 -1.32
N VAL A 23 8.27 6.34 -1.54
CA VAL A 23 8.80 5.47 -2.60
C VAL A 23 7.68 4.89 -3.47
N ILE A 24 6.48 4.70 -2.91
CA ILE A 24 5.40 3.97 -3.56
C ILE A 24 4.32 4.93 -4.04
N LEU A 25 4.03 4.85 -5.33
CA LEU A 25 2.94 5.54 -5.98
C LEU A 25 1.67 4.70 -5.93
N GLY A 26 0.51 5.35 -6.03
CA GLY A 26 -0.75 4.61 -6.00
C GLY A 26 -1.95 5.38 -6.48
N ARG A 27 -2.95 4.62 -6.91
CA ARG A 27 -4.27 5.10 -7.34
C ARG A 27 -5.33 4.14 -6.84
N SER A 28 -6.51 4.65 -6.54
CA SER A 28 -7.64 3.84 -6.10
C SER A 28 -8.95 4.36 -6.66
N GLY A 29 -9.96 3.50 -6.63
CA GLY A 29 -11.32 3.84 -7.03
C GLY A 29 -12.30 2.72 -6.75
N ASP A 30 -13.57 3.05 -6.69
CA ASP A 30 -14.63 2.10 -6.42
C ASP A 30 -14.90 1.17 -7.61
N LYS A 31 -15.44 -0.01 -7.28
CA LYS A 31 -16.17 -0.86 -8.20
C LYS A 31 -17.36 -1.45 -7.46
N GLY A 32 -18.44 -0.66 -7.38
CA GLY A 32 -19.62 -1.03 -6.59
C GLY A 32 -19.30 -1.00 -5.10
N GLY A 33 -19.48 -2.12 -4.39
CA GLY A 33 -19.15 -2.23 -2.96
C GLY A 33 -17.66 -2.42 -2.63
N ASN A 34 -16.79 -2.41 -3.64
CA ASN A 34 -15.38 -2.79 -3.53
C ASN A 34 -14.45 -1.61 -3.84
N VAL A 35 -13.21 -1.67 -3.37
CA VAL A 35 -12.14 -0.74 -3.77
C VAL A 35 -11.10 -1.47 -4.61
N ASN A 36 -10.74 -0.88 -5.74
CA ASN A 36 -9.51 -1.19 -6.45
C ASN A 36 -8.38 -0.32 -5.91
N LEU A 37 -7.23 -0.93 -5.65
CA LEU A 37 -6.02 -0.25 -5.21
C LEU A 37 -4.85 -0.73 -6.07
N GLY A 38 -4.32 0.16 -6.91
CA GLY A 38 -3.06 -0.05 -7.61
C GLY A 38 -1.93 0.64 -6.87
N LEU A 39 -0.88 -0.11 -6.54
CA LEU A 39 0.38 0.41 -5.99
C LEU A 39 1.53 0.02 -6.91
N PHE A 40 2.49 0.92 -7.12
CA PHE A 40 3.61 0.70 -8.02
C PHE A 40 4.86 1.49 -7.63
N VAL A 41 5.99 1.03 -8.14
CA VAL A 41 7.33 1.63 -7.97
C VAL A 41 7.98 1.84 -9.34
N HIS A 42 9.09 2.56 -9.41
CA HIS A 42 9.72 2.88 -10.70
C HIS A 42 10.76 1.85 -11.14
N GLU A 43 11.47 1.25 -10.18
CA GLU A 43 12.65 0.43 -10.47
C GLU A 43 12.44 -1.06 -10.17
N ALA A 44 13.14 -1.93 -10.91
CA ALA A 44 12.99 -3.37 -10.77
C ALA A 44 13.48 -3.89 -9.41
N ASP A 45 14.50 -3.26 -8.82
CA ASP A 45 15.04 -3.64 -7.51
C ASP A 45 14.11 -3.23 -6.35
N GLU A 46 13.39 -2.12 -6.50
CA GLU A 46 12.29 -1.71 -5.62
C GLU A 46 11.15 -2.71 -5.70
N TYR A 47 10.81 -3.17 -6.92
CA TYR A 47 9.71 -4.10 -7.13
C TYR A 47 9.89 -5.39 -6.35
N GLU A 48 11.11 -5.94 -6.31
CA GLU A 48 11.39 -7.16 -5.55
C GLU A 48 11.08 -7.00 -4.06
N TRP A 49 11.50 -5.88 -3.45
CA TRP A 49 11.18 -5.55 -2.07
C TRP A 49 9.68 -5.29 -1.88
N PHE A 50 9.13 -4.40 -2.69
CA PHE A 50 7.74 -3.98 -2.67
C PHE A 50 6.79 -5.18 -2.73
N ARG A 51 7.02 -6.09 -3.68
CA ARG A 51 6.28 -7.34 -3.84
C ARG A 51 6.34 -8.24 -2.61
N SER A 52 7.51 -8.34 -1.98
CA SER A 52 7.69 -9.17 -0.77
C SER A 52 7.04 -8.57 0.48
N TYR A 53 6.97 -7.24 0.57
CA TYR A 53 6.48 -6.52 1.74
C TYR A 53 4.96 -6.29 1.69
N PHE A 54 4.44 -5.87 0.53
CA PHE A 54 3.01 -5.62 0.33
C PHE A 54 2.29 -6.94 0.04
N THR A 55 2.11 -7.75 1.08
CA THR A 55 1.23 -8.93 1.05
C THR A 55 -0.22 -8.53 1.34
N ARG A 56 -1.16 -9.49 1.23
CA ARG A 56 -2.55 -9.25 1.63
C ARG A 56 -2.67 -8.92 3.12
N GLU A 57 -1.91 -9.65 3.93
CA GLU A 57 -1.85 -9.49 5.38
C GLU A 57 -1.26 -8.14 5.76
N ARG A 58 -0.24 -7.68 5.01
CA ARG A 58 0.32 -6.34 5.24
C ARG A 58 -0.67 -5.24 4.86
N LEU A 59 -1.38 -5.38 3.73
CA LEU A 59 -2.42 -4.43 3.36
C LEU A 59 -3.55 -4.38 4.42
N GLN A 60 -3.99 -5.54 4.91
CA GLN A 60 -4.95 -5.63 6.00
C GLN A 60 -4.48 -4.89 7.26
N GLN A 61 -3.20 -5.04 7.65
CA GLN A 61 -2.62 -4.32 8.78
C GLN A 61 -2.56 -2.80 8.53
N LEU A 62 -2.31 -2.36 7.30
CA LEU A 62 -2.29 -0.94 6.94
C LEU A 62 -3.69 -0.31 6.92
N ILE A 63 -4.72 -1.08 6.57
CA ILE A 63 -6.13 -0.66 6.70
C ILE A 63 -6.45 -0.37 8.18
N GLY A 64 -5.95 -1.21 9.10
CA GLY A 64 -6.05 -0.98 10.54
C GLY A 64 -7.47 -1.20 11.06
N ASP A 65 -7.95 -0.28 11.90
CA ASP A 65 -9.24 -0.41 12.61
C ASP A 65 -10.47 -0.42 11.68
N ASP A 66 -10.32 0.08 10.45
CA ASP A 66 -11.39 0.04 9.44
C ASP A 66 -11.59 -1.37 8.86
N TRP A 67 -10.68 -2.31 9.12
CA TRP A 67 -10.78 -3.67 8.63
C TRP A 67 -11.89 -4.46 9.33
N LYS A 68 -12.71 -5.16 8.55
CA LYS A 68 -13.72 -6.09 9.06
C LYS A 68 -13.45 -7.50 8.56
N LYS A 69 -13.71 -8.50 9.40
CA LYS A 69 -13.55 -9.93 9.06
C LYS A 69 -14.39 -10.38 7.86
N SER A 70 -15.44 -9.65 7.53
CA SER A 70 -16.29 -9.89 6.36
C SER A 70 -15.63 -9.45 5.04
N TYR A 71 -14.56 -8.67 5.09
CA TYR A 71 -13.85 -8.21 3.89
C TYR A 71 -12.90 -9.29 3.39
N PHE A 72 -12.60 -9.23 2.10
CA PHE A 72 -11.65 -10.11 1.43
C PHE A 72 -10.71 -9.28 0.57
N ILE A 73 -9.44 -9.69 0.49
CA ILE A 73 -8.42 -9.04 -0.35
C ILE A 73 -7.98 -10.02 -1.43
N GLU A 74 -8.21 -9.66 -2.68
CA GLU A 74 -7.51 -10.24 -3.82
C GLU A 74 -6.24 -9.44 -4.11
N ARG A 75 -5.17 -10.12 -4.54
CA ARG A 75 -3.87 -9.51 -4.85
C ARG A 75 -3.35 -10.08 -6.18
N VAL A 76 -3.06 -9.19 -7.11
CA VAL A 76 -2.55 -9.49 -8.45
C VAL A 76 -1.21 -8.79 -8.63
N GLU A 77 -0.16 -9.57 -8.91
CA GLU A 77 1.17 -9.03 -9.21
C GLU A 77 1.30 -8.75 -10.72
N MET A 78 1.88 -7.60 -11.08
CA MET A 78 2.17 -7.23 -12.48
C MET A 78 3.66 -6.89 -12.64
N PRO A 79 4.54 -7.91 -12.76
CA PRO A 79 5.99 -7.71 -12.72
C PRO A 79 6.55 -6.82 -13.83
N HIS A 80 5.92 -6.81 -15.00
CA HIS A 80 6.40 -6.06 -16.17
C HIS A 80 6.14 -4.55 -16.10
N ILE A 81 5.34 -4.10 -15.14
CA ILE A 81 5.06 -2.68 -14.88
C ILE A 81 5.29 -2.32 -13.40
N TYR A 82 6.00 -3.17 -12.67
CA TYR A 82 6.35 -3.00 -11.26
C TYR A 82 5.18 -2.65 -10.33
N ALA A 83 4.00 -3.23 -10.61
CA ALA A 83 2.78 -2.93 -9.89
C ALA A 83 2.23 -4.15 -9.14
N ILE A 84 1.47 -3.86 -8.08
CA ILE A 84 0.58 -4.80 -7.42
C ILE A 84 -0.79 -4.16 -7.36
N HIS A 85 -1.79 -4.89 -7.83
CA HIS A 85 -3.17 -4.48 -7.75
C HIS A 85 -3.92 -5.29 -6.71
N TYR A 86 -4.79 -4.63 -5.97
CA TYR A 86 -5.67 -5.25 -5.00
C TYR A 86 -7.12 -4.94 -5.30
N VAL A 87 -7.97 -5.91 -4.99
CA VAL A 87 -9.40 -5.66 -4.82
C VAL A 87 -9.76 -5.95 -3.37
N VAL A 88 -10.28 -4.93 -2.68
CA VAL A 88 -10.79 -5.06 -1.32
C VAL A 88 -12.31 -5.16 -1.39
N TYR A 89 -12.83 -6.35 -1.14
CA TYR A 89 -14.25 -6.64 -1.30
C TYR A 89 -15.07 -6.21 -0.09
N GLY A 90 -16.20 -5.55 -0.37
CA GLY A 90 -17.20 -5.16 0.63
C GLY A 90 -16.83 -3.96 1.51
N ILE A 91 -15.64 -3.37 1.34
CA ILE A 91 -15.17 -2.26 2.18
C ILE A 91 -15.99 -0.98 2.00
N LEU A 92 -16.65 -0.79 0.85
CA LEU A 92 -17.55 0.35 0.59
C LEU A 92 -19.02 0.04 0.91
N GLY A 93 -19.30 -1.13 1.49
CA GLY A 93 -20.66 -1.57 1.80
C GLY A 93 -21.49 -1.82 0.54
N ARG A 94 -22.65 -1.18 0.43
CA ARG A 94 -23.59 -1.33 -0.70
C ARG A 94 -23.27 -0.43 -1.91
N GLY A 95 -22.09 0.19 -1.93
CA GLY A 95 -21.65 1.10 -2.99
C GLY A 95 -22.18 2.54 -2.82
N VAL A 96 -21.81 3.39 -3.78
CA VAL A 96 -21.93 4.87 -3.70
C VAL A 96 -23.34 5.36 -3.33
N SER A 97 -24.37 4.78 -3.93
CA SER A 97 -25.76 5.23 -3.77
C SER A 97 -26.41 4.85 -2.43
N SER A 98 -25.72 4.09 -1.57
CA SER A 98 -26.30 3.59 -0.31
C SER A 98 -25.26 3.43 0.82
N SER A 99 -24.12 4.11 0.69
CA SER A 99 -23.02 4.06 1.67
C SER A 99 -22.95 5.35 2.48
N ILE A 100 -22.81 5.21 3.80
CA ILE A 100 -22.55 6.32 4.74
C ILE A 100 -21.05 6.58 4.95
N ILE A 101 -20.20 5.84 4.22
CA ILE A 101 -18.74 5.95 4.33
C ILE A 101 -18.29 7.25 3.68
N LEU A 102 -17.39 7.99 4.35
CA LEU A 102 -16.91 9.28 3.89
C LEU A 102 -16.27 9.23 2.50
N ASP A 103 -15.38 8.25 2.25
CA ASP A 103 -14.80 7.98 0.93
C ASP A 103 -15.54 6.83 0.22
N ASN A 104 -16.82 7.02 -0.08
CA ASN A 104 -17.65 6.01 -0.76
C ASN A 104 -17.27 5.76 -2.23
N LEU A 105 -16.42 6.59 -2.83
CA LEU A 105 -15.85 6.41 -4.18
C LEU A 105 -14.45 5.75 -4.14
N GLY A 106 -13.90 5.49 -2.96
CA GLY A 106 -12.57 4.91 -2.80
C GLY A 106 -11.44 5.76 -3.40
N LYS A 107 -11.65 7.06 -3.61
CA LYS A 107 -10.68 7.94 -4.29
C LYS A 107 -9.53 8.33 -3.36
N GLY A 108 -9.81 8.45 -2.06
CA GLY A 108 -8.82 8.74 -1.03
C GLY A 108 -8.13 7.49 -0.48
N PHE A 109 -8.61 6.29 -0.82
CA PHE A 109 -8.08 5.04 -0.25
C PHE A 109 -6.58 4.83 -0.50
N ALA A 110 -6.09 5.12 -1.71
CA ALA A 110 -4.65 5.05 -2.00
C ALA A 110 -3.85 6.02 -1.13
N ASP A 111 -4.30 7.26 -0.98
CA ASP A 111 -3.61 8.27 -0.15
C ASP A 111 -3.69 7.91 1.34
N TYR A 112 -4.80 7.32 1.80
CA TYR A 112 -4.92 6.79 3.15
C TYR A 112 -3.85 5.73 3.44
N ILE A 113 -3.70 4.72 2.56
CA ILE A 113 -2.67 3.69 2.70
C ILE A 113 -1.27 4.30 2.57
N ARG A 114 -1.09 5.23 1.62
CA ARG A 114 0.20 5.88 1.35
C ARG A 114 0.65 6.83 2.48
N SER A 115 -0.27 7.31 3.30
CA SER A 115 0.02 8.14 4.48
C SER A 115 0.61 7.36 5.67
N LYS A 116 0.53 6.02 5.65
CA LYS A 116 1.00 5.17 6.75
C LYS A 116 2.53 5.10 6.76
N TYR A 117 3.11 5.07 7.96
CA TYR A 117 4.55 4.92 8.15
C TYR A 117 4.96 3.44 8.18
N ILE A 118 5.97 3.09 7.39
CA ILE A 118 6.54 1.75 7.31
C ILE A 118 8.07 1.78 7.32
N ASP A 119 8.70 0.65 7.62
CA ASP A 119 10.14 0.48 7.46
C ASP A 119 10.48 0.24 5.99
N ILE A 120 11.10 1.22 5.34
CA ILE A 120 11.54 1.17 3.94
C ILE A 120 13.07 1.06 3.90
N PRO A 121 13.66 0.21 3.04
CA PRO A 121 15.11 0.18 2.84
C PRO A 121 15.66 1.56 2.49
N GLU A 122 16.65 2.00 3.23
CA GLU A 122 17.21 3.36 3.17
C GLU A 122 17.69 3.72 1.76
N LYS A 123 18.25 2.73 1.04
CA LYS A 123 18.69 2.89 -0.35
C LYS A 123 17.58 3.32 -1.31
N PHE A 124 16.33 2.93 -1.06
CA PHE A 124 15.19 3.31 -1.91
C PHE A 124 14.70 4.71 -1.55
N VAL A 125 14.69 5.08 -0.27
CA VAL A 125 14.36 6.44 0.17
C VAL A 125 15.36 7.45 -0.41
N ARG A 126 16.67 7.19 -0.23
CA ARG A 126 17.74 8.05 -0.74
C ARG A 126 17.74 8.25 -2.26
N ARG A 127 17.11 7.34 -3.02
CA ARG A 127 16.99 7.47 -4.48
C ARG A 127 16.10 8.64 -4.90
N TYR A 128 15.15 9.01 -4.04
CA TYR A 128 14.18 10.08 -4.27
C TYR A 128 14.41 11.31 -3.39
N ASP A 129 15.40 11.30 -2.50
CA ASP A 129 15.81 12.48 -1.73
C ASP A 129 16.12 13.65 -2.66
N GLY A 130 15.41 14.77 -2.46
CA GLY A 130 15.58 15.99 -3.26
C GLY A 130 14.98 15.94 -4.67
N LYS A 131 14.33 14.84 -5.07
CA LYS A 131 13.56 14.78 -6.32
C LYS A 131 12.12 15.20 -6.05
N THR A 132 11.68 16.28 -6.70
CA THR A 132 10.25 16.52 -6.93
C THR A 132 9.82 15.73 -8.17
N TYR A 133 8.56 15.31 -8.25
CA TYR A 133 8.00 14.56 -9.39
C TYR A 133 7.91 15.39 -10.70
N ASP A 134 8.67 16.50 -10.78
CA ASP A 134 8.61 17.52 -11.82
C ASP A 134 9.92 17.63 -12.65
N ASN A 135 10.86 16.69 -12.51
CA ASN A 135 12.14 16.68 -13.25
C ASN A 135 12.31 15.42 -14.11
#